data_AF-A0A543I3V7-F1
#
_entry.id   AF-A0A543I3V7-F1
#
_cell.length_a   1.000
_cell.length_b   1.000
_cell.length_c   1.000
_cell.angle_alpha   90.00
_cell.angle_beta   90.00
_cell.angle_gamma   90.00
#
_symmetry.space_group_name_H-M   'P 1'
#
loop_
_entity.id
_entity.type
_entity.pdbx_description
1 polymer ?
#
loop_
_entity_poly.entity_id
_entity_poly.type
_entity_poly.pdbx_seq_one_letter_code
_entity_poly.pdbx_strand_id
1 'polypeptide(L)'
;MREDLDALTLKKLRKSFTNPEWLVGDNLKDKKNWLLGSLILLLGLYLLNWGLSIERAFRCLADGTPPQGRWVDDLATSAYVPVVVAILSLAVLKYASGRFTASFPRKRYQWSELTYVGFAWALPIFFTRLIATWVPETPCVTSSERIPLFSLYQLGGPIEEVWFAAVISIWMLLMTEHPRAKFIGVILGGGVLRGIFHVFQGWESIGLFVWGACAALLVAMTGRWLLLFFLHLLNNALVYSFGSSALEAATCALFVCVVIWGVSESKNKKVPLHSKLPKGAAGGDDCS
;
A
#
# COMPACT_ATOMS: atom_id res chain seq x y z
N MET A 1 -21.33 1.03 -26.81
CA MET A 1 -21.50 1.73 -25.51
C MET A 1 -20.78 1.04 -24.34
N ARG A 2 -20.95 -0.27 -24.10
CA ARG A 2 -20.18 -0.99 -23.05
C ARG A 2 -18.73 -1.28 -23.49
N GLU A 3 -18.51 -1.66 -24.75
CA GLU A 3 -17.16 -1.87 -25.33
C GLU A 3 -16.31 -0.58 -25.41
N ASP A 4 -16.93 0.57 -25.69
CA ASP A 4 -16.24 1.88 -25.74
C ASP A 4 -15.77 2.34 -24.35
N LEU A 5 -16.52 1.97 -23.31
CA LEU A 5 -16.18 2.27 -21.91
C LEU A 5 -14.97 1.44 -21.45
N ASP A 6 -14.89 0.19 -21.90
CA ASP A 6 -13.79 -0.73 -21.55
C ASP A 6 -12.49 -0.31 -22.25
N ALA A 7 -12.55 0.02 -23.54
CA ALA A 7 -11.39 0.51 -24.30
C ALA A 7 -10.84 1.84 -23.73
N LEU A 8 -11.74 2.76 -23.35
CA LEU A 8 -11.36 4.04 -22.74
C LEU A 8 -10.73 3.85 -21.35
N THR A 9 -11.28 2.93 -20.55
CA THR A 9 -10.76 2.61 -19.22
C THR A 9 -9.38 1.96 -19.31
N LEU A 10 -9.20 0.98 -20.20
CA LEU A 10 -7.91 0.33 -20.42
C LEU A 10 -6.84 1.33 -20.87
N LYS A 11 -7.20 2.25 -21.77
CA LYS A 11 -6.31 3.32 -22.24
C LYS A 11 -5.88 4.25 -21.11
N LYS A 12 -6.79 4.60 -20.19
CA LYS A 12 -6.48 5.41 -19.00
C LYS A 12 -5.56 4.68 -18.05
N LEU A 13 -5.87 3.42 -17.70
CA LEU A 13 -5.02 2.60 -16.82
C LEU A 13 -3.62 2.44 -17.39
N ARG A 14 -3.51 2.14 -18.69
CA ARG A 14 -2.23 2.05 -19.39
C ARG A 14 -1.46 3.36 -19.30
N LYS A 15 -2.11 4.50 -19.54
CA LYS A 15 -1.48 5.82 -19.44
C LYS A 15 -0.96 6.11 -18.03
N SER A 16 -1.78 5.87 -17.00
CA SER A 16 -1.41 6.04 -15.59
C SER A 16 -0.23 5.15 -15.17
N PHE A 17 -0.14 3.93 -15.73
CA PHE A 17 0.98 3.04 -15.44
C PHE A 17 2.25 3.38 -16.24
N THR A 18 2.12 3.81 -17.49
CA THR A 18 3.29 4.16 -18.31
C THR A 18 3.96 5.43 -17.81
N ASN A 19 3.16 6.47 -17.52
CA ASN A 19 3.60 7.79 -17.09
C ASN A 19 2.82 8.22 -15.84
N PRO A 20 3.15 7.64 -14.67
CA PRO A 20 2.47 7.98 -13.42
C PRO A 20 2.73 9.45 -13.05
N GLU A 21 1.65 10.21 -12.84
CA GLU A 21 1.70 11.66 -12.56
C GLU A 21 2.45 12.01 -11.26
N TRP A 22 2.66 11.01 -10.39
CA TRP A 22 3.30 11.19 -9.08
C TRP A 22 4.82 10.96 -9.10
N LEU A 23 5.42 10.57 -10.23
CA LEU A 23 6.86 10.35 -10.38
C LEU A 23 7.50 11.39 -11.32
N VAL A 24 8.75 11.76 -11.04
CA VAL A 24 9.54 12.67 -11.88
C VAL A 24 10.32 11.86 -12.92
N GLY A 25 9.83 11.89 -14.16
CA GLY A 25 10.44 11.18 -15.30
C GLY A 25 11.52 11.96 -16.05
N ASP A 26 11.90 13.16 -15.60
CA ASP A 26 12.82 14.02 -16.36
C ASP A 26 14.29 13.65 -16.09
N ASN A 27 15.06 13.59 -17.19
CA ASN A 27 16.50 13.27 -17.23
C ASN A 27 16.85 11.90 -16.61
N LEU A 28 16.06 10.87 -16.90
CA LEU A 28 16.27 9.51 -16.37
C LEU A 28 17.60 8.87 -16.79
N LYS A 29 18.10 9.19 -17.99
CA LYS A 29 19.39 8.65 -18.48
C LYS A 29 20.55 9.07 -17.59
N ASP A 30 20.58 10.33 -17.18
CA ASP A 30 21.63 10.89 -16.31
C ASP A 30 21.50 10.40 -14.85
N LYS A 31 20.27 10.00 -14.46
CA LYS A 31 19.94 9.54 -13.11
C LYS A 31 20.00 8.02 -12.94
N LYS A 32 20.25 7.25 -14.01
CA LYS A 32 20.18 5.78 -13.98
C LYS A 32 21.05 5.16 -12.88
N ASN A 33 22.29 5.63 -12.73
CA ASN A 33 23.21 5.11 -11.70
C ASN A 33 22.72 5.43 -10.28
N TRP A 34 22.14 6.61 -10.07
CA TRP A 34 21.53 6.99 -8.78
C TRP A 34 20.30 6.15 -8.47
N LEU A 35 19.47 5.86 -9.47
CA LEU A 35 18.30 4.99 -9.32
C LEU A 35 18.73 3.55 -8.99
N LEU A 36 19.74 3.02 -9.67
CA LEU A 36 20.30 1.70 -9.36
C LEU A 36 20.90 1.65 -7.95
N GLY A 37 21.70 2.65 -7.57
CA GLY A 37 22.24 2.77 -6.21
C GLY A 37 21.15 2.84 -5.15
N SER A 38 20.06 3.58 -5.41
CA SER A 38 18.89 3.66 -4.53
C SER A 38 18.18 2.31 -4.41
N LEU A 39 18.04 1.56 -5.51
CA LEU A 39 17.46 0.22 -5.47
C LEU A 39 18.33 -0.74 -4.65
N ILE A 40 19.65 -0.74 -4.86
CA ILE A 40 20.58 -1.56 -4.07
C ILE A 40 20.50 -1.21 -2.59
N LEU A 41 20.47 0.08 -2.25
CA LEU A 41 20.30 0.55 -0.87
C LEU A 41 18.99 0.02 -0.28
N LEU A 42 17.87 0.20 -0.97
CA LEU A 42 16.56 -0.27 -0.49
C LEU A 42 16.52 -1.79 -0.31
N LEU A 43 17.13 -2.56 -1.20
CA LEU A 43 17.25 -4.01 -1.06
C LEU A 43 18.13 -4.38 0.14
N GLY A 44 19.22 -3.64 0.39
CA GLY A 44 20.04 -3.80 1.59
C GLY A 44 19.25 -3.53 2.88
N LEU A 45 18.47 -2.45 2.92
CA LEU A 45 17.57 -2.15 4.05
C LEU A 45 16.53 -3.25 4.25
N TYR A 46 16.03 -3.83 3.16
CA TYR A 46 15.09 -4.94 3.26
C TYR A 46 15.71 -6.17 3.90
N LEU A 47 16.91 -6.54 3.47
CA LEU A 47 17.64 -7.67 4.04
C LEU A 47 17.95 -7.46 5.52
N LEU A 48 18.34 -6.25 5.91
CA LEU A 48 18.66 -5.92 7.30
C LEU A 48 17.43 -5.93 8.21
N ASN A 49 16.28 -5.41 7.76
CA ASN A 49 15.10 -5.30 8.62
C ASN A 49 14.23 -6.57 8.55
N TRP A 50 13.78 -6.93 7.35
CA TRP A 50 12.85 -8.05 7.16
C TRP A 50 13.59 -9.35 6.85
N GLY A 51 14.71 -9.32 6.13
CA GLY A 51 15.51 -10.52 5.82
C GLY A 51 16.03 -11.23 7.07
N LEU A 52 16.61 -10.49 8.02
CA LEU A 52 17.04 -11.04 9.31
C LEU A 52 15.85 -11.56 10.14
N SER A 53 14.72 -10.85 10.11
CA SER A 53 13.49 -11.29 10.76
C SER A 53 12.94 -12.60 10.17
N ILE A 54 13.04 -12.79 8.85
CA ILE A 54 12.69 -14.03 8.15
C ILE A 54 13.61 -15.18 8.58
N GLU A 55 14.93 -14.96 8.62
CA GLU A 55 15.88 -15.99 9.11
C GLU A 55 15.51 -16.45 10.53
N ARG A 56 15.21 -15.49 11.41
CA ARG A 56 14.81 -15.79 12.79
C ARG A 56 13.51 -16.58 12.87
N ALA A 57 12.53 -16.23 12.04
CA ALA A 57 11.29 -16.96 11.98
C ALA A 57 11.48 -18.40 11.47
N PHE A 58 12.30 -18.62 10.44
CA PHE A 58 12.64 -19.96 9.98
C PHE A 58 13.34 -20.80 11.05
N ARG A 59 14.29 -20.21 11.77
CA ARG A 59 14.94 -20.89 12.91
C ARG A 59 13.95 -21.21 14.01
N CYS A 60 13.03 -20.28 14.33
CA CYS A 60 11.98 -20.56 15.32
C CYS A 60 11.09 -21.74 14.90
N LEU A 61 10.70 -21.81 13.64
CA LEU A 61 9.91 -22.93 13.12
C LEU A 61 10.68 -24.26 13.12
N ALA A 62 12.00 -24.23 12.92
CA ALA A 62 12.85 -25.42 12.94
C ALA A 62 13.15 -25.91 14.36
N ASP A 63 13.48 -24.98 15.26
CA ASP A 63 14.01 -25.26 16.60
C ASP A 63 12.93 -25.17 17.70
N GLY A 64 11.71 -24.77 17.35
CA GLY A 64 10.57 -24.61 18.27
C GLY A 64 10.70 -23.45 19.26
N THR A 65 11.78 -22.67 19.19
CA THR A 65 12.06 -21.56 20.11
C THR A 65 12.64 -20.35 19.36
N PRO A 66 12.30 -19.10 19.75
CA PRO A 66 12.85 -17.91 19.10
C PRO A 66 14.38 -17.83 19.32
N PRO A 67 15.19 -17.63 18.25
CA PRO A 67 16.63 -17.49 18.39
C PRO A 67 16.99 -16.20 19.15
N GLN A 68 17.97 -16.33 20.05
CA GLN A 68 18.47 -15.26 20.93
C GLN A 68 20.00 -15.34 21.07
N GLY A 69 20.61 -14.21 21.43
CA GLY A 69 22.03 -14.14 21.83
C GLY A 69 23.02 -13.94 20.68
N ARG A 70 22.58 -13.86 19.42
CA ARG A 70 23.43 -13.43 18.30
C ARG A 70 23.19 -11.96 18.00
N TRP A 71 24.21 -11.26 17.52
CA TRP A 71 24.08 -9.86 17.08
C TRP A 71 22.99 -9.65 16.03
N VAL A 72 22.73 -10.67 15.19
CA VAL A 72 21.64 -10.68 14.20
C VAL A 72 20.27 -10.64 14.87
N ASP A 73 20.11 -11.32 16.00
CA ASP A 73 18.86 -11.36 16.76
C ASP A 73 18.57 -10.01 17.42
N ASP A 74 19.60 -9.35 17.93
CA ASP A 74 19.51 -7.99 18.49
C ASP A 74 19.19 -6.96 17.40
N LEU A 75 19.82 -7.08 16.23
CA LEU A 75 19.58 -6.17 15.10
C LEU A 75 18.17 -6.33 14.54
N ALA A 76 17.68 -7.56 14.39
CA ALA A 76 16.33 -7.85 13.89
C ALA A 76 15.21 -7.40 14.85
N THR A 77 15.50 -7.29 16.15
CA THR A 77 14.54 -6.80 17.16
C THR A 77 14.70 -5.32 17.50
N SER A 78 15.68 -4.65 16.90
CA SER A 78 15.98 -3.25 17.20
C SER A 78 14.88 -2.32 16.67
N ALA A 79 14.31 -1.51 17.56
CA ALA A 79 13.35 -0.48 17.20
C ALA A 79 13.95 0.67 16.36
N TYR A 80 15.29 0.78 16.32
CA TYR A 80 15.99 1.83 15.57
C TYR A 80 16.15 1.51 14.09
N VAL A 81 16.23 0.22 13.72
CA VAL A 81 16.40 -0.20 12.32
C VAL A 81 15.21 0.29 11.47
N PRO A 82 13.94 0.11 11.88
CA PRO A 82 12.81 0.68 11.15
C PRO A 82 12.94 2.19 10.96
N VAL A 83 13.36 2.95 11.98
CA VAL A 83 13.53 4.42 11.86
C VAL A 83 14.53 4.79 10.76
N VAL A 84 15.66 4.08 10.68
CA VAL A 84 16.65 4.27 9.61
C VAL A 84 16.04 3.92 8.24
N VAL A 85 15.32 2.79 8.15
CA VAL A 85 14.61 2.41 6.92
C VAL A 85 13.61 3.49 6.49
N ALA A 86 12.86 4.07 7.43
CA ALA A 86 11.89 5.11 7.15
C ALA A 86 12.56 6.37 6.60
N ILE A 87 13.61 6.87 7.24
CA ILE A 87 14.32 8.08 6.82
C ILE A 87 14.88 7.91 5.40
N LEU A 88 15.59 6.80 5.15
CA LEU A 88 16.20 6.53 3.84
C LEU A 88 15.14 6.30 2.76
N SER A 89 14.07 5.57 3.07
CA SER A 89 12.98 5.33 2.12
C SER A 89 12.22 6.62 1.78
N LEU A 90 11.99 7.50 2.76
CA LEU A 90 11.40 8.82 2.53
C LEU A 90 12.31 9.72 1.70
N ALA A 91 13.63 9.66 1.91
CA ALA A 91 14.59 10.40 1.10
C ALA A 91 14.55 9.95 -0.37
N VAL A 92 14.55 8.64 -0.61
CA VAL A 92 14.43 8.06 -1.95
C VAL A 92 13.07 8.39 -2.58
N LEU A 93 11.98 8.28 -1.83
CA LEU A 93 10.65 8.66 -2.31
C LEU A 93 10.59 10.14 -2.69
N LYS A 94 11.13 11.03 -1.87
CA LYS A 94 11.20 12.46 -2.16
C LYS A 94 11.99 12.72 -3.43
N TYR A 95 13.11 12.03 -3.62
CA TYR A 95 13.91 12.11 -4.83
C TYR A 95 13.14 11.62 -6.08
N ALA A 96 12.45 10.48 -5.99
CA ALA A 96 11.73 9.88 -7.11
C ALA A 96 10.44 10.62 -7.49
N SER A 97 9.70 11.13 -6.50
CA SER A 97 8.39 11.79 -6.69
C SER A 97 8.49 13.30 -6.86
N GLY A 98 9.59 13.93 -6.44
CA GLY A 98 9.80 15.37 -6.47
C GLY A 98 8.87 16.18 -5.56
N ARG A 99 7.87 15.55 -4.93
CA ARG A 99 6.89 16.15 -4.03
C ARG A 99 6.55 15.16 -2.93
N PHE A 100 6.37 15.65 -1.70
CA PHE A 100 5.82 14.79 -0.66
C PHE A 100 4.35 14.50 -1.00
N THR A 101 4.04 13.25 -1.36
CA THR A 101 2.71 12.83 -1.87
C THR A 101 1.59 12.84 -0.81
N ALA A 102 1.80 13.48 0.34
CA ALA A 102 0.80 13.70 1.39
C ALA A 102 -0.28 14.74 1.01
N SER A 103 -0.56 14.92 -0.29
CA SER A 103 -1.63 15.81 -0.72
C SER A 103 -2.98 15.14 -0.48
N PHE A 104 -3.79 15.74 0.40
CA PHE A 104 -5.18 15.34 0.60
C PHE A 104 -5.93 15.36 -0.74
N PRO A 105 -6.80 14.36 -1.00
CA PRO A 105 -7.56 14.28 -2.23
C PRO A 105 -8.49 15.49 -2.38
N ARG A 106 -8.19 16.34 -3.38
CA ARG A 106 -8.99 17.54 -3.71
C ARG A 106 -10.03 17.26 -4.78
N LYS A 107 -9.72 16.38 -5.74
CA LYS A 107 -10.58 16.06 -6.88
C LYS A 107 -11.32 14.74 -6.66
N ARG A 108 -12.49 14.59 -7.29
CA ARG A 108 -13.37 13.42 -7.19
C ARG A 108 -12.63 12.09 -7.42
N TYR A 109 -11.90 11.97 -8.54
CA TYR A 109 -11.19 10.72 -8.89
C TYR A 109 -10.13 10.32 -7.85
N GLN A 110 -9.55 11.28 -7.12
CA GLN A 110 -8.55 11.00 -6.09
C GLN A 110 -9.14 10.32 -4.85
N TRP A 111 -10.43 10.55 -4.57
CA TRP A 111 -11.16 9.82 -3.52
C TRP A 111 -11.44 8.38 -3.93
N SER A 112 -11.74 8.16 -5.21
CA SER A 112 -11.93 6.81 -5.76
C SER A 112 -10.61 6.04 -5.77
N GLU A 113 -9.49 6.65 -6.17
CA GLU A 113 -8.14 6.06 -6.04
C GLU A 113 -7.84 5.64 -4.60
N LEU A 114 -8.09 6.53 -3.63
CA LEU A 114 -7.90 6.25 -2.21
C LEU A 114 -8.76 5.06 -1.76
N THR A 115 -10.01 5.00 -2.22
CA THR A 115 -10.94 3.91 -1.95
C THR A 115 -10.40 2.57 -2.47
N TYR A 116 -9.97 2.51 -3.73
CA TYR A 116 -9.44 1.28 -4.32
C TYR A 116 -8.16 0.81 -3.62
N VAL A 117 -7.26 1.73 -3.29
CA VAL A 117 -6.01 1.43 -2.56
C VAL A 117 -6.33 0.90 -1.16
N GLY A 118 -7.29 1.51 -0.47
CA GLY A 118 -7.73 1.07 0.86
C GLY A 118 -8.34 -0.32 0.83
N PHE A 119 -9.29 -0.57 -0.08
CA PHE A 119 -9.93 -1.89 -0.19
C PHE A 119 -8.96 -2.97 -0.63
N ALA A 120 -8.03 -2.66 -1.54
CA ALA A 120 -7.00 -3.62 -1.92
C ALA A 120 -6.12 -4.01 -0.74
N TRP A 121 -6.00 -3.16 0.29
CA TRP A 121 -5.30 -3.49 1.52
C TRP A 121 -6.19 -4.21 2.53
N ALA A 122 -7.38 -3.67 2.81
CA ALA A 122 -8.25 -4.16 3.88
C ALA A 122 -8.96 -5.48 3.56
N LEU A 123 -9.39 -5.71 2.31
CA LEU A 123 -10.15 -6.91 1.94
C LEU A 123 -9.30 -8.18 2.08
N PRO A 124 -8.08 -8.28 1.50
CA PRO A 124 -7.28 -9.48 1.66
C PRO A 124 -6.98 -9.78 3.12
N ILE A 125 -6.62 -8.76 3.93
CA ILE A 125 -6.33 -8.92 5.36
C ILE A 125 -7.56 -9.41 6.14
N PHE A 126 -8.75 -8.88 5.83
CA PHE A 126 -9.98 -9.35 6.44
C PHE A 126 -10.24 -10.82 6.12
N PHE A 127 -10.15 -11.22 4.85
CA PHE A 127 -10.41 -12.60 4.46
C PHE A 127 -9.35 -13.57 4.98
N THR A 128 -8.07 -13.22 4.96
CA THR A 128 -7.01 -14.08 5.51
C THR A 128 -7.20 -14.30 6.99
N ARG A 129 -7.54 -13.25 7.76
CA ARG A 129 -7.81 -13.36 9.20
C ARG A 129 -9.14 -14.01 9.53
N LEU A 130 -10.13 -13.93 8.65
CA LEU A 130 -11.36 -14.69 8.79
C LEU A 130 -11.07 -16.19 8.62
N ILE A 131 -10.31 -16.56 7.59
CA ILE A 131 -9.90 -17.95 7.34
C ILE A 131 -8.99 -18.47 8.48
N ALA A 132 -8.10 -17.61 9.00
CA ALA A 132 -7.22 -17.90 10.13
C ALA A 132 -7.96 -18.45 11.36
N THR A 133 -9.19 -18.00 11.62
CA THR A 133 -9.99 -18.49 12.76
C THR A 133 -10.30 -19.99 12.71
N TRP A 134 -10.06 -20.63 11.56
CA TRP A 134 -10.27 -22.06 11.31
C TRP A 134 -8.95 -22.85 11.25
N VAL A 135 -7.81 -22.18 11.43
CA VAL A 135 -6.46 -22.77 11.30
C VAL A 135 -5.79 -22.78 12.67
N PRO A 136 -5.04 -23.85 13.04
CA PRO A 136 -4.29 -23.87 14.30
C PRO A 136 -3.26 -22.75 14.39
N GLU A 137 -3.10 -22.17 15.58
CA GLU A 137 -2.07 -21.16 15.84
C GLU A 137 -0.65 -21.72 15.60
N THR A 138 0.25 -20.84 15.14
CA THR A 138 1.65 -21.21 14.96
C THR A 138 2.37 -21.27 16.32
N PRO A 139 3.30 -22.23 16.53
CA PRO A 139 3.97 -22.42 17.82
C PRO A 139 4.92 -21.28 18.20
N CYS A 140 5.26 -20.40 17.25
CA CYS A 140 6.15 -19.26 17.44
C CYS A 140 5.35 -17.98 17.71
N VAL A 141 4.68 -17.93 18.86
CA VAL A 141 3.92 -16.74 19.27
C VAL A 141 4.90 -15.63 19.68
N THR A 142 4.77 -14.45 19.07
CA THR A 142 5.49 -13.24 19.54
C THR A 142 4.88 -12.78 20.85
N SER A 143 5.70 -12.20 21.75
CA SER A 143 5.36 -11.94 23.16
C SER A 143 3.94 -11.44 23.38
N SER A 144 3.25 -11.98 24.38
CA SER A 144 1.91 -11.56 24.83
C SER A 144 1.87 -10.16 25.48
N GLU A 145 3.02 -9.48 25.54
CA GLU A 145 3.14 -8.17 26.17
C GLU A 145 2.60 -7.07 25.26
N ARG A 146 1.76 -6.19 25.84
CA ARG A 146 1.17 -5.07 25.09
C ARG A 146 2.24 -4.05 24.75
N ILE A 147 2.28 -3.64 23.49
CA ILE A 147 3.20 -2.61 23.00
C ILE A 147 2.55 -1.23 23.20
N PRO A 148 3.21 -0.27 23.86
CA PRO A 148 2.68 1.09 24.03
C PRO A 148 2.34 1.77 22.69
N LEU A 149 1.29 2.60 22.67
CA LEU A 149 0.77 3.24 21.45
C LEU A 149 1.80 4.13 20.72
N PHE A 150 2.64 4.82 21.47
CA PHE A 150 3.67 5.72 20.93
C PHE A 150 5.06 5.08 20.86
N SER A 151 5.13 3.76 20.94
CA SER A 151 6.38 3.02 20.84
C SER A 151 6.87 2.94 19.39
N LEU A 152 8.19 3.02 19.19
CA LEU A 152 8.81 2.83 17.87
C LEU A 152 8.53 1.42 17.30
N TYR A 153 8.28 0.43 18.15
CA TYR A 153 7.88 -0.92 17.74
C TYR A 153 6.56 -0.94 16.95
N GLN A 154 5.68 0.05 17.14
CA GLN A 154 4.44 0.18 16.36
C GLN A 154 4.70 0.46 14.88
N LEU A 155 5.87 1.01 14.55
CA LEU A 155 6.21 1.46 13.21
C LEU A 155 6.73 0.35 12.29
N GLY A 156 7.05 -0.84 12.81
CA GLY A 156 7.65 -1.92 12.02
C GLY A 156 6.86 -2.25 10.74
N GLY A 157 5.55 -2.45 10.88
CA GLY A 157 4.63 -2.66 9.76
C GLY A 157 4.41 -1.41 8.88
N PRO A 158 4.02 -0.25 9.43
CA PRO A 158 3.83 0.98 8.67
C PRO A 158 5.04 1.39 7.82
N ILE A 159 6.26 1.22 8.33
CA ILE A 159 7.49 1.58 7.62
C ILE A 159 7.73 0.71 6.39
N GLU A 160 7.25 -0.54 6.40
CA GLU A 160 7.24 -1.40 5.21
C GLU A 160 6.48 -0.73 4.07
N GLU A 161 5.36 -0.05 4.34
CA GLU A 161 4.57 0.65 3.31
C GLU A 161 5.35 1.80 2.65
N VAL A 162 6.21 2.47 3.44
CA VAL A 162 7.07 3.56 2.97
C VAL A 162 8.19 3.01 2.09
N TRP A 163 8.89 1.98 2.59
CA TRP A 163 9.95 1.30 1.86
C TRP A 163 9.42 0.70 0.55
N PHE A 164 8.26 0.06 0.61
CA PHE A 164 7.62 -0.57 -0.53
C PHE A 164 7.29 0.45 -1.62
N ALA A 165 6.71 1.59 -1.23
CA ALA A 165 6.46 2.68 -2.16
C ALA A 165 7.75 3.22 -2.78
N ALA A 166 8.84 3.30 -2.01
CA ALA A 166 10.15 3.71 -2.50
C ALA A 166 10.67 2.74 -3.56
N VAL A 167 10.65 1.43 -3.30
CA VAL A 167 11.08 0.40 -4.25
C VAL A 167 10.27 0.46 -5.53
N ILE A 168 8.94 0.53 -5.42
CA ILE A 168 8.04 0.64 -6.59
C ILE A 168 8.37 1.91 -7.38
N SER A 169 8.59 3.05 -6.72
CA SER A 169 8.94 4.30 -7.42
C SER A 169 10.21 4.16 -8.25
N ILE A 170 11.28 3.58 -7.67
CA ILE A 170 12.56 3.40 -8.35
C ILE A 170 12.45 2.39 -9.48
N TRP A 171 11.75 1.28 -9.27
CA TRP A 171 11.49 0.29 -10.31
C TRP A 171 10.73 0.90 -11.49
N MET A 172 9.67 1.66 -11.21
CA MET A 172 8.85 2.32 -12.23
C MET A 172 9.65 3.30 -13.09
N LEU A 173 10.61 4.01 -12.48
CA LEU A 173 11.52 4.93 -13.15
C LEU A 173 12.60 4.20 -13.96
N LEU A 174 13.24 3.16 -13.40
CA LEU A 174 14.25 2.36 -14.08
C LEU A 174 13.70 1.65 -15.32
N MET A 175 12.46 1.15 -15.23
CA MET A 175 11.83 0.38 -16.31
C MET A 175 10.97 1.24 -17.24
N THR A 176 11.23 2.55 -17.32
CA THR A 176 10.42 3.48 -18.14
C THR A 176 10.36 3.07 -19.61
N GLU A 177 11.48 2.63 -20.18
CA GLU A 177 11.58 2.21 -21.58
C GLU A 177 11.05 0.78 -21.83
N HIS A 178 10.76 0.01 -20.77
CA HIS A 178 10.38 -1.41 -20.84
C HIS A 178 9.05 -1.67 -20.12
N PRO A 179 7.89 -1.30 -20.72
CA PRO A 179 6.59 -1.35 -20.04
C PRO A 179 6.17 -2.77 -19.60
N ARG A 180 6.57 -3.81 -20.33
CA ARG A 180 6.31 -5.21 -19.95
C ARG A 180 7.12 -5.61 -18.70
N ALA A 181 8.42 -5.34 -18.70
CA ALA A 181 9.30 -5.59 -17.55
C ALA A 181 8.87 -4.76 -16.33
N LYS A 182 8.45 -3.50 -16.56
CA LYS A 182 7.85 -2.64 -15.54
C LYS A 182 6.67 -3.31 -14.86
N PHE A 183 5.68 -3.76 -15.64
CA PHE A 183 4.48 -4.43 -15.12
C PHE A 183 4.80 -5.74 -14.42
N ILE A 184 5.57 -6.63 -15.07
CA ILE A 184 5.94 -7.93 -14.49
C ILE A 184 6.70 -7.73 -13.18
N GLY A 185 7.66 -6.80 -13.13
CA GLY A 185 8.41 -6.54 -11.91
C GLY A 185 7.59 -5.92 -10.78
N VAL A 186 6.60 -5.07 -11.08
CA VAL A 186 5.66 -4.56 -10.07
C VAL A 186 4.81 -5.70 -9.50
N ILE A 187 4.28 -6.58 -10.34
CA ILE A 187 3.43 -7.70 -9.90
C ILE A 187 4.23 -8.75 -9.15
N LEU A 188 5.29 -9.27 -9.76
CA LEU A 188 6.12 -10.32 -9.17
C LEU A 188 6.90 -9.80 -7.98
N GLY A 189 7.58 -8.65 -8.11
CA GLY A 189 8.32 -8.04 -7.02
C GLY A 189 7.38 -7.65 -5.87
N GLY A 190 6.24 -7.03 -6.18
CA GLY A 190 5.22 -6.68 -5.19
C GLY A 190 4.68 -7.87 -4.41
N GLY A 191 4.31 -8.94 -5.11
CA GLY A 191 3.81 -10.15 -4.48
C GLY A 191 4.88 -10.93 -3.71
N VAL A 192 6.09 -11.06 -4.27
CA VAL A 192 7.19 -11.84 -3.66
C VAL A 192 7.78 -11.14 -2.44
N LEU A 193 8.13 -9.86 -2.55
CA LEU A 193 8.76 -9.11 -1.45
C LEU A 193 7.84 -9.04 -0.23
N ARG A 194 6.53 -8.98 -0.47
CA ARG A 194 5.52 -8.93 0.59
C ARG A 194 5.16 -10.33 1.09
N GLY A 195 4.95 -11.28 0.18
CA GLY A 195 4.56 -12.65 0.52
C GLY A 195 5.63 -13.41 1.29
N ILE A 196 6.91 -13.36 0.86
CA ILE A 196 8.01 -14.09 1.51
C ILE A 196 8.16 -13.71 2.97
N PHE A 197 8.02 -12.42 3.30
CA PHE A 197 8.11 -11.96 4.69
C PHE A 197 7.09 -12.61 5.60
N HIS A 198 5.96 -13.05 5.07
CA HIS A 198 4.89 -13.62 5.89
C HIS A 198 4.74 -15.14 5.77
N VAL A 199 5.57 -15.83 4.98
CA VAL A 199 5.47 -17.30 4.80
C VAL A 199 5.48 -18.06 6.13
N PHE A 200 6.19 -17.56 7.14
CA PHE A 200 6.24 -18.16 8.47
C PHE A 200 4.96 -17.99 9.29
N GLN A 201 4.04 -17.11 8.88
CA GLN A 201 2.74 -16.89 9.53
C GLN A 201 1.67 -17.91 9.09
N GLY A 202 2.06 -18.96 8.35
CA GLY A 202 1.17 -20.05 7.96
C GLY A 202 0.34 -19.75 6.72
N TRP A 203 -0.76 -20.48 6.52
CA TRP A 203 -1.65 -20.38 5.34
C TRP A 203 -2.27 -18.98 5.14
N GLU A 204 -2.32 -18.19 6.21
CA GLU A 204 -2.73 -16.76 6.18
C GLU A 204 -1.88 -15.93 5.22
N SER A 205 -0.68 -16.41 4.89
CA SER A 205 0.30 -15.71 4.06
C SER A 205 0.10 -15.84 2.55
N ILE A 206 -0.65 -16.83 2.07
CA ILE A 206 -0.91 -16.99 0.62
C ILE A 206 -1.67 -15.78 0.07
N GLY A 207 -2.63 -15.26 0.85
CA GLY A 207 -3.35 -14.04 0.51
C GLY A 207 -2.43 -12.82 0.41
N LEU A 208 -1.28 -12.84 1.09
CA LEU A 208 -0.32 -11.73 1.12
C LEU A 208 0.51 -11.61 -0.16
N PHE A 209 0.66 -12.69 -0.94
CA PHE A 209 1.26 -12.62 -2.28
C PHE A 209 0.33 -11.90 -3.28
N VAL A 210 -0.94 -12.31 -3.34
CA VAL A 210 -1.93 -11.69 -4.22
C VAL A 210 -2.17 -10.23 -3.81
N TRP A 211 -2.30 -10.00 -2.50
CA TRP A 211 -2.37 -8.67 -1.92
C TRP A 211 -1.17 -7.81 -2.27
N GLY A 212 0.06 -8.32 -2.10
CA GLY A 212 1.28 -7.61 -2.41
C GLY A 212 1.34 -7.17 -3.87
N ALA A 213 0.90 -8.03 -4.79
CA ALA A 213 0.78 -7.69 -6.21
C ALA A 213 -0.27 -6.60 -6.47
N CYS A 214 -1.47 -6.71 -5.86
CA CYS A 214 -2.53 -5.71 -6.02
C CYS A 214 -2.14 -4.35 -5.44
N ALA A 215 -1.56 -4.33 -4.23
CA ALA A 215 -1.06 -3.13 -3.57
C ALA A 215 0.06 -2.48 -4.37
N ALA A 216 1.03 -3.26 -4.87
CA ALA A 216 2.10 -2.77 -5.72
C ALA A 216 1.56 -2.07 -6.97
N LEU A 217 0.60 -2.70 -7.65
CA LEU A 217 0.00 -2.15 -8.87
C LEU A 217 -0.72 -0.83 -8.57
N LEU A 218 -1.52 -0.78 -7.50
CA LEU A 218 -2.25 0.44 -7.14
C LEU A 218 -1.33 1.56 -6.66
N VAL A 219 -0.28 1.26 -5.91
CA VAL A 219 0.75 2.24 -5.53
C VAL A 219 1.49 2.73 -6.77
N ALA A 220 1.90 1.85 -7.67
CA ALA A 220 2.56 2.21 -8.93
C ALA A 220 1.71 3.19 -9.76
N MET A 221 0.40 2.96 -9.82
CA MET A 221 -0.53 3.77 -10.59
C MET A 221 -0.91 5.09 -9.92
N THR A 222 -1.04 5.13 -8.59
CA THR A 222 -1.70 6.24 -7.88
C THR A 222 -0.79 7.00 -6.92
N GLY A 223 0.32 6.40 -6.47
CA GLY A 223 1.20 6.97 -5.45
C GLY A 223 0.57 7.09 -4.05
N ARG A 224 -0.59 6.46 -3.81
CA ARG A 224 -1.38 6.60 -2.56
C ARG A 224 -0.92 5.67 -1.42
N TRP A 225 0.39 5.49 -1.27
CA TRP A 225 0.97 4.62 -0.26
C TRP A 225 0.69 5.09 1.18
N LEU A 226 0.47 6.40 1.40
CA LEU A 226 0.27 6.96 2.73
C LEU A 226 -1.01 6.41 3.42
N LEU A 227 -2.03 6.04 2.65
CA LEU A 227 -3.20 5.37 3.23
C LEU A 227 -2.81 4.01 3.80
N LEU A 228 -1.97 3.25 3.09
CA LEU A 228 -1.50 1.94 3.55
C LEU A 228 -0.73 2.08 4.86
N PHE A 229 0.15 3.10 4.95
CA PHE A 229 0.86 3.42 6.19
C PHE A 229 -0.11 3.62 7.36
N PHE A 230 -1.16 4.43 7.19
CA PHE A 230 -2.11 4.71 8.27
C PHE A 230 -3.01 3.51 8.61
N LEU A 231 -3.45 2.75 7.62
CA LEU A 231 -4.22 1.52 7.86
C LEU A 231 -3.39 0.48 8.61
N HIS A 232 -2.11 0.35 8.27
CA HIS A 232 -1.18 -0.54 8.97
C HIS A 232 -0.92 -0.05 10.40
N LEU A 233 -0.75 1.26 10.61
CA LEU A 233 -0.53 1.83 11.93
C LEU A 233 -1.76 1.66 12.82
N LEU A 234 -2.97 1.88 12.27
CA LEU A 234 -4.23 1.61 12.95
C LEU A 234 -4.34 0.14 13.34
N ASN A 235 -4.02 -0.76 12.40
CA ASN A 235 -4.01 -2.19 12.66
C ASN A 235 -3.08 -2.55 13.83
N ASN A 236 -1.84 -2.04 13.81
CA ASN A 236 -0.86 -2.32 14.86
C ASN A 236 -1.29 -1.76 16.22
N ALA A 237 -1.84 -0.55 16.25
CA ALA A 237 -2.36 0.04 17.47
C ALA A 237 -3.48 -0.82 18.07
N LEU A 238 -4.45 -1.26 17.25
CA LEU A 238 -5.57 -2.09 17.69
C LEU A 238 -5.09 -3.44 18.24
N VAL A 239 -4.23 -4.14 17.50
CA VAL A 239 -3.75 -5.47 17.91
C VAL A 239 -2.80 -5.37 19.11
N TYR A 240 -1.74 -4.56 19.02
CA TYR A 240 -0.65 -4.61 19.99
C TYR A 240 -0.84 -3.70 21.20
N SER A 241 -1.53 -2.56 21.07
CA SER A 241 -1.77 -1.64 22.20
C SER A 241 -3.11 -1.88 22.87
N PHE A 242 -4.17 -2.04 22.08
CA PHE A 242 -5.52 -2.18 22.61
C PHE A 242 -5.91 -3.65 22.86
N GLY A 243 -5.13 -4.60 22.37
CA GLY A 243 -5.39 -6.03 22.55
C GLY A 243 -6.62 -6.54 21.80
N SER A 244 -7.02 -5.84 20.74
CA SER A 244 -8.07 -6.31 19.83
C SER A 244 -7.61 -7.58 19.13
N SER A 245 -8.54 -8.48 18.84
CA SER A 245 -8.25 -9.62 17.98
C SER A 245 -7.82 -9.14 16.58
N ALA A 246 -7.04 -9.96 15.88
CA ALA A 246 -6.62 -9.65 14.52
C ALA A 246 -7.84 -9.41 13.60
N LEU A 247 -8.92 -10.18 13.76
CA LEU A 247 -10.13 -10.03 12.95
C LEU A 247 -10.87 -8.70 13.22
N GLU A 248 -10.97 -8.27 14.48
CA GLU A 248 -11.55 -6.96 14.83
C GLU A 248 -10.76 -5.80 14.23
N ALA A 249 -9.42 -5.86 14.31
CA ALA A 249 -8.56 -4.84 13.72
C ALA A 249 -8.74 -4.75 12.19
N ALA A 250 -8.86 -5.90 11.51
CA ALA A 250 -9.11 -5.95 10.07
C ALA A 250 -10.50 -5.42 9.71
N THR A 251 -11.52 -5.75 10.51
CA THR A 251 -12.88 -5.24 10.35
C THR A 251 -12.93 -3.72 10.49
N CYS A 252 -12.20 -3.16 11.45
CA CYS A 252 -12.06 -1.71 11.63
C CYS A 252 -11.41 -1.05 10.41
N ALA A 253 -10.31 -1.61 9.90
CA ALA A 253 -9.66 -1.09 8.69
C ALA A 253 -10.59 -1.15 7.45
N LEU A 254 -11.37 -2.22 7.31
CA LEU A 254 -12.38 -2.33 6.25
C LEU A 254 -13.48 -1.29 6.41
N PHE A 255 -13.96 -1.06 7.63
CA PHE A 255 -14.95 -0.01 7.92
C PHE A 255 -14.43 1.38 7.54
N VAL A 256 -13.17 1.71 7.85
CA VAL A 256 -12.54 2.96 7.40
C VAL A 256 -12.58 3.09 5.88
N CYS A 257 -12.31 2.00 5.15
CA CYS A 257 -12.40 2.00 3.68
C CYS A 257 -13.82 2.23 3.17
N VAL A 258 -14.83 1.64 3.84
CA VAL A 258 -16.26 1.87 3.53
C VAL A 258 -16.65 3.33 3.78
N VAL A 259 -16.18 3.95 4.85
CA VAL A 259 -16.42 5.38 5.12
C VAL A 259 -15.79 6.26 4.04
N ILE A 260 -14.53 5.98 3.66
CA ILE A 260 -13.85 6.68 2.56
C ILE A 260 -14.63 6.53 1.25
N TRP A 261 -15.13 5.33 0.96
CA TRP A 261 -15.97 5.07 -0.19
C TRP A 261 -17.28 5.88 -0.15
N GLY A 262 -17.97 5.91 0.99
CA GLY A 262 -19.18 6.71 1.18
C GLY A 262 -18.93 8.21 0.92
N VAL A 263 -17.79 8.74 1.35
CA VAL A 263 -17.36 10.11 1.04
C VAL A 263 -17.10 10.29 -0.46
N SER A 264 -16.46 9.31 -1.11
CA SER A 264 -16.27 9.31 -2.57
C SER A 264 -17.62 9.35 -3.31
N GLU A 265 -18.60 8.54 -2.90
CA GLU A 265 -19.94 8.51 -3.51
C GLU A 265 -20.75 9.79 -3.25
N SER A 266 -20.65 10.39 -2.07
CA SER A 266 -21.27 11.70 -1.80
C SER A 266 -20.72 12.78 -2.75
N LYS A 267 -19.41 12.77 -3.02
CA LYS A 267 -18.79 13.66 -4.01
C LYS A 267 -19.16 13.30 -5.46
N ASN A 268 -19.59 12.06 -5.71
CA ASN A 268 -20.10 11.64 -7.02
C ASN A 268 -21.50 12.21 -7.33
N LYS A 269 -22.32 12.47 -6.31
CA LYS A 269 -23.74 12.89 -6.45
C LYS A 269 -23.97 14.38 -6.69
N LYS A 270 -22.94 15.24 -6.71
CA LYS A 270 -23.11 16.67 -7.03
C LYS A 270 -23.14 16.92 -8.54
N VAL A 271 -24.32 16.73 -9.15
CA VAL A 271 -24.80 17.42 -10.36
C VAL A 271 -26.17 18.03 -9.99
N PRO A 272 -26.45 19.30 -10.33
CA PRO A 272 -27.48 20.09 -9.68
C PRO A 272 -28.88 19.70 -10.19
N LEU A 273 -29.80 19.40 -9.26
CA LEU A 273 -31.23 19.35 -9.55
C LEU A 273 -31.78 20.78 -9.57
N HIS A 274 -32.26 21.21 -10.73
CA HIS A 274 -33.10 22.40 -11.03
C HIS A 274 -32.45 23.77 -10.75
N SER A 275 -32.42 24.74 -11.67
CA SER A 275 -33.51 25.18 -12.55
C SER A 275 -32.98 25.77 -13.86
N LYS A 276 -33.17 25.08 -14.99
CA LYS A 276 -33.50 25.78 -16.24
C LYS A 276 -35.01 25.71 -16.37
N LEU A 277 -35.68 26.77 -15.93
CA LEU A 277 -37.05 27.03 -16.34
C LEU A 277 -37.06 27.08 -17.88
N PRO A 278 -37.98 26.39 -18.56
CA PRO A 278 -38.13 26.56 -19.99
C PRO A 278 -38.59 28.00 -20.23
N LYS A 279 -37.86 28.73 -21.09
CA LYS A 279 -38.39 29.92 -21.74
C LYS A 279 -39.56 29.44 -22.61
N GLY A 280 -40.77 29.56 -22.08
CA GLY A 280 -41.98 29.42 -22.87
C GLY A 280 -41.94 30.47 -23.97
N ALA A 281 -41.73 30.01 -25.20
CA ALA A 281 -42.23 30.68 -26.37
C ALA A 281 -43.75 30.51 -26.34
N ALA A 282 -44.48 31.62 -26.16
CA ALA A 282 -45.86 31.73 -26.59
C ALA A 282 -45.89 32.95 -27.52
N GLY A 283 -45.91 32.66 -28.83
CA GLY A 283 -46.37 33.59 -29.83
C GLY A 283 -47.86 33.37 -30.08
N GLY A 284 -48.52 34.43 -30.57
CA GLY A 284 -49.89 34.45 -31.09
C GLY A 284 -50.93 34.79 -30.02
N ASP A 285 -51.88 35.72 -30.19
CA ASP A 285 -52.37 36.38 -31.41
C ASP A 285 -53.09 37.71 -31.06
N ASP A 286 -53.34 38.47 -32.11
CA ASP A 286 -54.23 39.64 -32.26
C ASP A 286 -55.58 39.58 -31.50
N CYS A 287 -56.05 40.75 -31.03
CA CYS A 287 -57.32 41.38 -31.46
C CYS A 287 -57.74 42.56 -30.57
N SER A 288 -57.95 43.71 -31.24
CA SER A 288 -58.81 44.87 -30.90
C SER A 288 -58.51 45.70 -29.64
#